data_AF-W7Z7P3-F1
#
_entry.id   AF-W7Z7P3-F1
#
_cell.length_a   1.000
_cell.length_b   1.000
_cell.length_c   1.000
_cell.angle_alpha   90.00
_cell.angle_beta   90.00
_cell.angle_gamma   90.00
#
_symmetry.space_group_name_H-M   'P 1'
#
loop_
_entity.id
_entity.type
_entity.pdbx_description
1 polymer ?
#
loop_
_entity_poly.entity_id
_entity_poly.type
_entity_poly.pdbx_seq_one_letter_code
_entity_poly.pdbx_strand_id
1 'polypeptide(L)'
;MEDNNDKVLNNMKYLIQQYQAILEWMNSHLDEDGICRSTHKQMASHIDVSQAEISNIIKNLIELGCIERIKDLDVYTLRSTDLSHTPIFVLYDLAYLIKKQPNLSYAQQADILDISFTELEKAYGYLTFALS
;
A
#
# COMPACT_ATOMS: atom_id res chain seq x y z
N MET A 1 -21.25 2.44 17.59
CA MET A 1 -20.88 1.16 16.95
C MET A 1 -20.26 1.52 15.63
N GLU A 2 -18.95 1.31 15.49
CA GLU A 2 -18.27 1.44 14.21
C GLU A 2 -18.77 0.30 13.31
N ASP A 3 -19.22 0.62 12.09
CA ASP A 3 -19.61 -0.40 11.10
C ASP A 3 -18.36 -1.25 10.79
N ASN A 4 -18.51 -2.56 10.61
CA ASN A 4 -17.41 -3.47 10.29
C ASN A 4 -16.66 -2.99 9.02
N ASN A 5 -17.39 -2.38 8.08
CA ASN A 5 -16.84 -1.77 6.88
C ASN A 5 -15.91 -0.58 7.16
N ASP A 6 -16.24 0.22 8.17
CA ASP A 6 -15.45 1.39 8.57
C ASP A 6 -14.13 0.96 9.19
N LYS A 7 -14.16 -0.10 10.00
CA LYS A 7 -12.95 -0.69 10.57
C LYS A 7 -12.00 -1.23 9.50
N VAL A 8 -12.52 -1.96 8.50
CA VAL A 8 -11.71 -2.49 7.40
C VAL A 8 -11.08 -1.36 6.57
N LEU A 9 -11.86 -0.34 6.22
CA LEU A 9 -11.37 0.85 5.52
C LEU A 9 -10.29 1.59 6.32
N ASN A 10 -10.50 1.79 7.63
CA ASN A 10 -9.54 2.46 8.50
C ASN A 10 -8.23 1.67 8.60
N ASN A 11 -8.30 0.34 8.70
CA ASN A 11 -7.12 -0.53 8.72
C ASN A 11 -6.34 -0.47 7.40
N MET A 12 -7.02 -0.55 6.24
CA MET A 12 -6.36 -0.43 4.93
C MET A 12 -5.71 0.94 4.78
N LYS A 13 -6.41 2.01 5.18
CA LYS A 13 -5.88 3.37 5.16
C LYS A 13 -4.62 3.49 6.01
N TYR A 14 -4.66 2.98 7.24
CA TYR A 14 -3.50 2.98 8.13
C TYR A 14 -2.31 2.27 7.49
N LEU A 15 -2.53 1.08 6.91
CA LEU A 15 -1.47 0.31 6.27
C LEU A 15 -0.85 1.05 5.06
N ILE A 16 -1.67 1.66 4.21
CA ILE A 16 -1.21 2.49 3.08
C ILE A 16 -0.40 3.67 3.59
N GLN A 17 -0.82 4.33 4.67
CA GLN A 17 -0.07 5.44 5.27
C GLN A 17 1.31 5.01 5.77
N GLN A 18 1.41 3.82 6.39
CA GLN A 18 2.70 3.28 6.82
C GLN A 18 3.62 2.99 5.63
N TYR A 19 3.08 2.43 4.54
CA TYR A 19 3.83 2.18 3.31
C TYR A 19 4.34 3.48 2.69
N GLN A 20 3.46 4.47 2.55
CA GLN A 20 3.79 5.78 2.02
C GLN A 20 4.89 6.46 2.83
N ALA A 21 4.76 6.46 4.16
CA ALA A 21 5.75 7.07 5.05
C ALA A 21 7.15 6.43 4.91
N ILE A 22 7.21 5.10 4.75
CA ILE A 22 8.49 4.42 4.50
C ILE A 22 9.05 4.76 3.13
N LEU A 23 8.24 4.80 2.08
CA LEU A 23 8.70 5.17 0.74
C LEU A 23 9.22 6.61 0.71
N GLU A 24 8.55 7.55 1.38
CA GLU A 24 9.00 8.94 1.52
C GLU A 24 10.29 9.06 2.34
N TRP A 25 10.41 8.30 3.44
CA TRP A 25 11.65 8.21 4.20
C TRP A 25 12.80 7.68 3.33
N MET A 26 12.58 6.59 2.61
CA MET A 26 13.61 6.01 1.74
C MET A 26 14.01 6.97 0.64
N ASN A 27 13.05 7.65 0.01
CA ASN A 27 13.28 8.65 -1.03
C ASN A 27 14.15 9.83 -0.54
N SER A 28 13.93 10.27 0.70
CA SER A 28 14.72 11.35 1.32
C SER A 28 16.10 10.91 1.82
N HIS A 29 16.39 9.60 1.84
CA HIS A 29 17.64 9.02 2.32
C HIS A 29 18.40 8.22 1.24
N LEU A 30 18.10 8.48 -0.03
CA LEU A 30 18.87 7.95 -1.15
C LEU A 30 20.24 8.63 -1.20
N ASP A 31 21.29 7.84 -1.45
CA ASP A 31 22.60 8.35 -1.80
C ASP A 31 22.68 8.77 -3.28
N GLU A 32 23.86 9.23 -3.71
CA GLU A 32 24.11 9.65 -5.10
C GLU A 32 23.91 8.52 -6.12
N ASP A 33 24.00 7.26 -5.69
CA ASP A 33 23.75 6.08 -6.52
C ASP A 33 22.26 5.65 -6.53
N GLY A 34 21.39 6.41 -5.85
CA GLY A 34 19.97 6.09 -5.73
C GLY A 34 19.69 4.92 -4.77
N ILE A 35 20.55 4.69 -3.79
CA ILE A 35 20.43 3.58 -2.85
C ILE A 35 20.12 4.08 -1.43
N CYS A 36 19.12 3.48 -0.80
CA CYS A 36 18.82 3.68 0.61
C CYS A 36 19.58 2.65 1.46
N ARG A 37 20.34 3.12 2.47
CA ARG A 37 21.07 2.30 3.46
C ARG A 37 20.51 2.44 4.87
N SER A 38 19.28 2.94 5.01
CA SER A 38 18.61 3.03 6.29
C SER A 38 18.34 1.64 6.85
N THR A 39 18.64 1.43 8.13
CA THR A 39 18.32 0.19 8.83
C THR A 39 16.81 0.08 9.10
N HIS A 40 16.31 -1.14 9.26
CA HIS A 40 14.94 -1.40 9.74
C HIS A 40 14.67 -0.70 11.07
N LYS A 41 15.68 -0.58 11.93
CA LYS A 41 15.56 0.14 13.20
C LYS A 41 15.28 1.62 13.00
N GLN A 42 16.02 2.30 12.13
CA GLN A 42 15.80 3.72 11.83
C GLN A 42 14.43 3.96 11.23
N MET A 43 14.04 3.13 10.26
CA MET A 43 12.73 3.21 9.63
C MET A 43 11.59 2.97 10.62
N ALA A 44 11.69 1.93 11.46
CA ALA A 44 10.68 1.65 12.49
C ALA A 44 10.51 2.79 13.48
N SER A 45 11.62 3.40 13.93
CA SER A 45 11.58 4.55 14.83
C SER A 45 10.96 5.78 14.18
N HIS A 46 11.10 5.94 12.85
CA HIS A 46 10.52 7.08 12.14
C HIS A 46 8.99 7.04 12.12
N ILE A 47 8.40 5.85 11.94
CA ILE A 47 6.94 5.67 11.84
C ILE A 47 6.31 5.13 13.14
N ASP A 48 7.08 5.04 14.23
CA ASP A 48 6.68 4.54 15.55
C ASP A 48 6.06 3.14 15.54
N VAL A 49 6.70 2.20 14.85
CA VAL A 49 6.26 0.79 14.77
C VAL A 49 7.28 -0.19 15.35
N SER A 50 6.83 -1.41 15.62
CA SER A 50 7.71 -2.48 16.10
C SER A 50 8.69 -2.99 15.03
N GLN A 51 9.77 -3.67 15.46
CA GLN A 51 10.71 -4.31 14.52
C GLN A 51 10.06 -5.41 13.64
N ALA A 52 9.09 -6.14 14.19
CA ALA A 52 8.35 -7.14 13.42
C ALA A 52 7.46 -6.47 12.36
N GLU A 53 6.85 -5.34 12.70
CA GLU A 53 5.97 -4.60 11.81
C GLU A 53 6.74 -3.96 10.66
N ILE A 54 7.88 -3.30 10.92
CA ILE A 54 8.72 -2.77 9.82
C ILE A 54 9.21 -3.89 8.90
N SER A 55 9.55 -5.07 9.44
CA SER A 55 10.00 -6.20 8.63
C SER A 55 8.90 -6.64 7.65
N ASN A 56 7.65 -6.68 8.12
CA ASN A 56 6.49 -6.98 7.29
C ASN A 56 6.21 -5.87 6.26
N ILE A 57 6.30 -4.61 6.66
CA ILE A 57 6.15 -3.47 5.74
C ILE A 57 7.16 -3.55 4.59
N ILE A 58 8.45 -3.74 4.91
CA ILE A 58 9.52 -3.85 3.92
C ILE A 58 9.30 -5.05 3.00
N LYS A 59 8.93 -6.21 3.57
CA LYS A 59 8.60 -7.40 2.77
C LYS A 59 7.48 -7.10 1.77
N ASN A 60 6.40 -6.47 2.21
CA ASN A 60 5.27 -6.16 1.35
C ASN A 60 5.62 -5.11 0.29
N LEU A 61 6.41 -4.09 0.62
CA LEU A 61 6.90 -3.11 -0.35
C LEU A 61 7.79 -3.74 -1.43
N ILE A 62 8.53 -4.81 -1.11
CA ILE A 62 9.27 -5.61 -2.10
C ILE A 62 8.32 -6.41 -2.97
N GLU A 63 7.34 -7.11 -2.38
CA GLU A 63 6.35 -7.91 -3.13
C GLU A 63 5.47 -7.05 -4.05
N LEU A 64 5.19 -5.81 -3.64
CA LEU A 64 4.49 -4.80 -4.45
C LEU A 64 5.37 -4.16 -5.52
N GLY A 65 6.68 -4.44 -5.52
CA GLY A 65 7.63 -3.88 -6.49
C GLY A 65 7.98 -2.41 -6.28
N CYS A 66 7.64 -1.82 -5.13
CA CYS A 66 7.96 -0.43 -4.80
C CYS A 66 9.44 -0.25 -4.46
N ILE A 67 10.06 -1.26 -3.86
CA ILE A 67 11.48 -1.30 -3.52
C ILE A 67 12.10 -2.63 -3.92
N GLU A 68 13.42 -2.65 -4.08
CA GLU A 68 14.16 -3.88 -4.31
C GLU A 68 15.36 -3.97 -3.36
N ARG A 69 15.56 -5.15 -2.79
CA ARG A 69 16.70 -5.43 -1.91
C ARG A 69 17.91 -5.81 -2.75
N ILE A 70 19.03 -5.11 -2.56
CA ILE A 70 20.25 -5.32 -3.37
C ILE A 70 21.10 -6.50 -2.83
N LYS A 71 21.08 -6.77 -1.51
CA LYS A 71 21.86 -7.82 -0.84
C LYS A 71 21.18 -8.28 0.46
N ASP A 72 21.75 -9.25 1.18
CA ASP A 72 21.26 -9.72 2.50
C ASP A 72 21.29 -8.67 3.63
N LEU A 73 21.71 -7.44 3.33
CA LEU A 73 21.75 -6.31 4.28
C LEU A 73 20.58 -5.35 4.03
N ASP A 74 20.37 -4.42 4.97
CA ASP A 74 19.42 -3.31 4.86
C ASP A 74 19.85 -2.27 3.80
N VAL A 75 19.86 -2.71 2.55
CA VAL A 75 20.29 -1.94 1.39
C VAL A 75 19.26 -2.13 0.27
N TYR A 76 18.63 -1.04 -0.12
CA TYR A 76 17.46 -1.06 -0.99
C TYR A 76 17.57 -0.02 -2.11
N THR A 77 17.15 -0.37 -3.32
CA THR A 77 16.80 0.62 -4.35
C THR A 77 15.31 0.95 -4.25
N LEU A 78 14.98 2.21 -4.53
CA LEU A 78 13.60 2.66 -4.68
C LEU A 78 13.19 2.52 -6.16
N ARG A 79 12.11 1.80 -6.43
CA ARG A 79 11.58 1.58 -7.79
C ARG A 79 10.40 2.49 -8.08
N SER A 80 9.52 2.69 -7.09
CA SER A 80 8.38 3.60 -7.18
C SER A 80 7.99 4.07 -5.77
N THR A 81 7.61 5.34 -5.66
CA THR A 81 6.89 5.89 -4.48
C THR A 81 5.39 5.92 -4.69
N ASP A 82 4.92 5.63 -5.90
CA ASP A 82 3.52 5.65 -6.24
C ASP A 82 2.87 4.31 -5.90
N LEU A 83 1.94 4.36 -4.95
CA LEU A 83 1.16 3.21 -4.49
C LEU A 83 -0.16 3.04 -5.26
N SER A 84 -0.56 4.01 -6.10
CA SER A 84 -1.91 4.08 -6.70
C SER A 84 -2.32 2.81 -7.47
N HIS A 85 -1.36 2.19 -8.16
CA HIS A 85 -1.57 0.98 -8.93
C HIS A 85 -1.32 -0.32 -8.14
N THR A 86 -0.98 -0.23 -6.85
CA THR A 86 -0.79 -1.42 -6.02
C THR A 86 -2.14 -2.06 -5.67
N PRO A 87 -2.24 -3.39 -5.59
CA PRO A 87 -3.50 -4.06 -5.26
C PRO A 87 -4.16 -3.54 -3.98
N ILE A 88 -3.37 -3.21 -2.95
CA ILE A 88 -3.91 -2.69 -1.69
C ILE A 88 -4.54 -1.31 -1.84
N PHE A 89 -3.95 -0.43 -2.66
CA PHE A 89 -4.47 0.90 -2.89
C PHE A 89 -5.75 0.86 -3.74
N VAL A 90 -5.76 0.03 -4.79
CA VAL A 90 -6.95 -0.22 -5.61
C VAL A 90 -8.11 -0.75 -4.76
N LEU A 91 -7.85 -1.67 -3.82
CA LEU A 91 -8.87 -2.18 -2.91
C LEU A 91 -9.42 -1.09 -1.97
N TYR A 92 -8.52 -0.26 -1.43
CA TYR A 92 -8.92 0.86 -0.58
C TYR A 92 -9.81 1.85 -1.34
N ASP A 93 -9.38 2.27 -2.53
CA ASP A 93 -10.12 3.24 -3.34
C ASP A 93 -11.45 2.68 -3.82
N LEU A 94 -11.51 1.39 -4.22
CA LEU A 94 -12.77 0.74 -4.57
C LEU A 94 -13.74 0.72 -3.37
N ALA A 95 -13.27 0.29 -2.19
CA ALA A 95 -14.11 0.26 -1.00
C ALA A 95 -14.58 1.66 -0.59
N TYR A 96 -13.72 2.67 -0.70
CA TYR A 96 -14.07 4.06 -0.46
C TYR A 96 -15.09 4.58 -1.48
N LEU A 97 -14.91 4.26 -2.76
CA LEU A 97 -15.78 4.66 -3.86
C LEU A 97 -17.18 4.08 -3.70
N ILE A 98 -17.30 2.77 -3.41
CA ILE A 98 -18.58 2.11 -3.15
C ILE A 98 -19.31 2.77 -1.97
N LYS A 99 -18.57 3.10 -0.90
CA LYS A 99 -19.15 3.78 0.27
C LYS A 99 -19.64 5.20 -0.07
N LYS A 100 -18.91 5.95 -0.90
CA LYS A 100 -19.24 7.35 -1.23
C LYS A 100 -20.26 7.49 -2.35
N GLN A 101 -20.23 6.60 -3.33
CA GLN A 101 -21.05 6.65 -4.54
C GLN A 101 -21.58 5.24 -4.88
N PRO A 102 -22.48 4.68 -4.05
CA PRO A 102 -22.93 3.29 -4.17
C PRO A 102 -23.70 2.97 -5.46
N ASN A 103 -24.14 3.99 -6.20
CA ASN A 103 -24.96 3.86 -7.40
C ASN A 103 -24.14 3.87 -8.71
N LEU A 104 -22.80 3.93 -8.64
CA LEU A 104 -21.96 3.85 -9.83
C LEU A 104 -22.05 2.46 -10.47
N SER A 105 -22.21 2.43 -11.79
CA SER A 105 -22.02 1.21 -12.56
C SER A 105 -20.57 0.73 -12.51
N TYR A 106 -20.33 -0.57 -12.70
CA TYR A 106 -18.98 -1.11 -12.72
C TYR A 106 -18.07 -0.44 -13.77
N ALA A 107 -18.62 -0.07 -14.94
CA ALA A 107 -17.87 0.67 -15.94
C ALA A 107 -17.39 2.02 -15.40
N GLN A 108 -18.29 2.79 -14.76
CA GLN A 108 -17.92 4.08 -14.16
C GLN A 108 -16.90 3.93 -13.04
N GLN A 109 -16.97 2.85 -12.26
CA GLN A 109 -15.99 2.60 -11.20
C GLN A 109 -14.61 2.27 -11.78
N ALA A 110 -14.53 1.41 -12.80
CA ALA A 110 -13.29 1.11 -13.50
C ALA A 110 -12.66 2.38 -14.10
N ASP A 111 -13.47 3.22 -14.74
CA ASP A 111 -13.04 4.49 -15.31
C ASP A 111 -12.50 5.48 -14.25
N ILE A 112 -13.17 5.59 -13.10
CA ILE A 112 -12.74 6.47 -12.00
C ILE A 112 -11.43 5.99 -11.37
N LEU A 113 -11.25 4.67 -11.26
CA LEU A 113 -10.08 4.05 -10.65
C LEU A 113 -8.91 3.89 -11.62
N ASP A 114 -9.10 4.20 -12.91
CA ASP A 114 -8.13 4.00 -13.99
C ASP A 114 -7.60 2.55 -14.04
N ILE A 115 -8.51 1.58 -13.92
CA ILE A 115 -8.19 0.15 -13.98
C ILE A 115 -9.04 -0.56 -15.03
N SER A 116 -8.56 -1.71 -15.51
CA SER A 116 -9.37 -2.56 -16.38
C SER A 116 -10.56 -3.19 -15.64
N PHE A 117 -11.58 -3.56 -16.40
CA PHE A 117 -12.73 -4.29 -15.85
C PHE A 117 -12.32 -5.61 -15.17
N THR A 118 -11.32 -6.31 -15.71
CA THR A 118 -10.78 -7.54 -15.13
C THR A 118 -10.07 -7.29 -13.79
N GLU A 119 -9.39 -6.14 -13.63
CA GLU A 119 -8.81 -5.75 -12.34
C GLU A 119 -9.90 -5.38 -11.33
N LEU A 120 -10.94 -4.69 -11.77
CA LEU A 120 -12.10 -4.37 -10.94
C LEU A 120 -12.79 -5.65 -10.43
N GLU A 121 -13.01 -6.65 -11.29
CA GLU A 121 -13.59 -7.95 -10.90
C GLU A 121 -12.74 -8.67 -9.84
N LYS A 122 -11.41 -8.68 -10.02
CA LYS A 122 -10.49 -9.24 -9.02
C LYS A 122 -10.57 -8.50 -7.70
N ALA A 123 -10.59 -7.16 -7.74
CA ALA A 123 -10.68 -6.32 -6.54
C ALA A 123 -11.98 -6.60 -5.76
N TYR A 124 -13.12 -6.72 -6.46
CA TYR A 124 -14.38 -7.14 -5.85
C TYR A 124 -14.33 -8.54 -5.22
N GLY A 125 -13.67 -9.49 -5.88
CA GLY A 125 -13.44 -10.83 -5.34
C GLY A 125 -12.69 -10.80 -4.00
N TYR A 126 -11.62 -10.00 -3.91
CA TYR A 126 -10.87 -9.82 -2.66
C TYR A 126 -11.68 -9.11 -1.58
N LEU A 127 -12.41 -8.04 -1.91
CA LEU A 127 -13.26 -7.35 -0.94
C LEU A 127 -14.33 -8.28 -0.35
N THR A 128 -14.95 -9.11 -1.18
CA THR A 128 -15.96 -10.07 -0.72
C THR A 128 -15.36 -11.09 0.25
N PHE A 129 -14.15 -11.60 -0.04
CA PHE A 129 -13.42 -12.50 0.86
C PHE A 129 -12.96 -11.83 2.16
N ALA A 130 -12.56 -10.55 2.11
CA ALA A 130 -12.08 -9.81 3.27
C ALA A 130 -13.21 -9.37 4.22
N LEU A 131 -14.44 -9.28 3.72
CA LEU A 131 -15.63 -8.85 4.45
C LEU A 131 -16.53 -10.01 4.93
N SER A 132 -16.28 -11.24 4.44
CA SER A 132 -16.96 -12.47 4.86
C SER A 132 -16.41 -13.02 6.17
#